data_AF-A0A8J4EFC2-F1
#
_entry.id   AF-A0A8J4EFC2-F1
#
_cell.length_a   1.000
_cell.length_b   1.000
_cell.length_c   1.000
_cell.angle_alpha   90.00
_cell.angle_beta   90.00
_cell.angle_gamma   90.00
#
_symmetry.space_group_name_H-M   'P 1'
#
loop_
_entity.id
_entity.type
_entity.pdbx_description
1 polymer ?
#
loop_
_entity_poly.entity_id
_entity_poly.type
_entity_poly.pdbx_seq_one_letter_code
_entity_poly.pdbx_strand_id
1 'polypeptide(L)'
;MRRIAAELLTVHRGLDLDADLVPVVAGPARRHRLRHGTVDELDGRLHHRRILPMGVPLTMDLLAVAPSGDLIAVTDDSAVHVLGAEGRSATVGVAGADAAHFVAGGLLLLTAPSRGGHAVTLADTATGRVLDRSPLGVDRPVVTLTPHPHDGSVVLDAGLGDDGSALFVVRVAVGTLAVERIGTDVYAGGFPPAGDRLLLLPHARTRDVSVVSWPDRHPVACLAPDRVGARFDECGCFLDGGRVLLRTFGSGLLLCSADLEPTAWLDLDLTPVVGAGDAELSRVVGLSPDTFAADVWDGGEPVPTVWWIHDRAARPALTGTDELSVRLARVAGKLDRARELDGPVMFGADSHHFWLGPPLPEDAVADFERAHAVPLPADYRAFLTRLGHGGPGGSPGAGPYYGLEPLDGPAPSGTLTLSHQGCGHYARLATSGPDRGRVTEDGTRTDDADFLAWYERWLDATLAGEKTF
;
A
#
# COMPACT_ATOMS: atom_id res chain seq x y z
N MET A 1 -22.28 -11.30 12.40
CA MET A 1 -21.19 -10.34 12.13
C MET A 1 -21.70 -9.32 11.12
N ARG A 2 -21.34 -8.04 11.22
CA ARG A 2 -21.79 -7.03 10.25
C ARG A 2 -21.13 -7.25 8.88
N ARG A 3 -21.74 -6.71 7.83
CA ARG A 3 -21.15 -6.65 6.49
C ARG A 3 -20.90 -5.20 6.11
N ILE A 4 -19.80 -4.93 5.43
CA ILE A 4 -19.35 -3.59 5.01
C ILE A 4 -19.12 -3.65 3.50
N ALA A 5 -19.60 -2.66 2.76
CA ALA A 5 -19.36 -2.59 1.33
C ALA A 5 -17.89 -2.25 1.05
N ALA A 6 -17.32 -2.87 0.01
CA ALA A 6 -16.12 -2.39 -0.63
C ALA A 6 -16.47 -1.86 -2.02
N GLU A 7 -16.04 -0.64 -2.34
CA GLU A 7 -16.33 0.02 -3.60
C GLU A 7 -15.21 -0.26 -4.62
N LEU A 8 -15.59 -0.64 -5.84
CA LEU A 8 -14.64 -0.83 -6.93
C LEU A 8 -14.11 0.53 -7.38
N LEU A 9 -12.81 0.78 -7.20
CA LEU A 9 -12.17 2.01 -7.65
C LEU A 9 -11.69 1.91 -9.10
N THR A 10 -11.11 0.77 -9.48
CA THR A 10 -10.45 0.63 -10.78
C THR A 10 -10.37 -0.83 -11.22
N VAL A 11 -10.47 -1.06 -12.53
CA VAL A 11 -10.22 -2.35 -13.19
C VAL A 11 -8.96 -2.20 -14.07
N HIS A 12 -7.94 -3.02 -13.83
CA HIS A 12 -6.65 -2.95 -14.52
C HIS A 12 -6.48 -4.12 -15.48
N ARG A 13 -6.98 -3.99 -16.71
CA ARG A 13 -6.83 -5.04 -17.73
C ARG A 13 -5.38 -5.11 -18.20
N GLY A 14 -4.79 -6.30 -18.12
CA GLY A 14 -3.40 -6.55 -18.51
C GLY A 14 -2.38 -6.10 -17.46
N LEU A 15 -2.77 -5.99 -16.20
CA LEU A 15 -1.86 -6.04 -15.05
C LEU A 15 -1.85 -7.50 -14.54
N ASP A 16 -0.76 -7.92 -13.90
CA ASP A 16 -0.65 -9.19 -13.19
C ASP A 16 -0.22 -8.92 -11.74
N LEU A 17 -1.05 -9.25 -10.74
CA LEU A 17 -0.72 -8.96 -9.33
C LEU A 17 0.44 -9.80 -8.77
N ASP A 18 0.83 -10.88 -9.46
CA ASP A 18 1.94 -11.77 -9.10
C ASP A 18 3.24 -11.28 -9.72
N ALA A 19 3.18 -10.87 -10.99
CA ALA A 19 4.35 -10.58 -11.79
C ALA A 19 4.66 -9.07 -11.95
N ASP A 20 3.62 -8.21 -12.01
CA ASP A 20 3.80 -6.79 -12.33
C ASP A 20 3.99 -5.90 -11.10
N LEU A 21 3.79 -6.40 -9.87
CA LEU A 21 3.86 -5.59 -8.66
C LEU A 21 5.16 -5.82 -7.89
N VAL A 22 6.22 -5.08 -8.25
CA VAL A 22 7.52 -5.18 -7.59
C VAL A 22 7.75 -4.03 -6.60
N PRO A 23 8.02 -4.28 -5.31
CA PRO A 23 7.99 -5.57 -4.64
C PRO A 23 6.55 -6.01 -4.28
N VAL A 24 6.31 -7.33 -4.24
CA VAL A 24 5.05 -7.91 -3.76
C VAL A 24 5.08 -7.93 -2.23
N VAL A 25 4.86 -6.77 -1.61
CA VAL A 25 4.79 -6.64 -0.14
C VAL A 25 3.42 -6.14 0.30
N ALA A 26 2.98 -6.65 1.45
CA ALA A 26 1.83 -6.10 2.17
C ALA A 26 2.18 -4.73 2.77
N GLY A 27 1.30 -3.74 2.57
CA GLY A 27 1.44 -2.39 3.15
C GLY A 27 1.67 -1.26 2.13
N PRO A 28 1.81 0.00 2.60
CA PRO A 28 2.01 1.17 1.77
C PRO A 28 3.46 1.21 1.23
N ALA A 29 3.74 0.38 0.23
CA ALA A 29 4.97 0.40 -0.53
C ALA A 29 4.73 0.99 -1.92
N ARG A 30 5.71 1.74 -2.43
CA ARG A 30 5.72 2.13 -3.85
C ARG A 30 5.88 0.86 -4.68
N ARG A 31 4.89 0.58 -5.52
CA ARG A 31 4.89 -0.58 -6.41
C ARG A 31 5.40 -0.16 -7.77
N HIS A 32 6.07 -1.07 -8.44
CA HIS A 32 6.68 -0.80 -9.72
C HIS A 32 6.33 -1.91 -10.68
N ARG A 33 6.09 -1.51 -11.92
CA ARG A 33 5.80 -2.41 -13.03
C ARG A 33 6.78 -2.17 -14.16
N LEU A 34 7.28 -3.24 -14.75
CA LEU A 34 8.02 -3.16 -16.01
C LEU A 34 7.04 -3.21 -17.19
N ARG A 35 7.10 -2.22 -18.08
CA ARG A 35 6.27 -2.19 -19.29
C ARG A 35 7.08 -1.63 -20.46
N HIS A 36 7.23 -2.41 -21.52
CA HIS A 36 7.94 -2.01 -22.75
C HIS A 36 9.33 -1.39 -22.48
N GLY A 37 10.08 -1.94 -21.52
CA GLY A 37 11.42 -1.48 -21.17
C GLY A 37 11.49 -0.25 -20.27
N THR A 38 10.35 0.24 -19.77
CA THR A 38 10.30 1.30 -18.75
C THR A 38 9.78 0.75 -17.43
N VAL A 39 10.34 1.23 -16.32
CA VAL A 39 9.86 0.89 -14.98
C VAL A 39 8.95 2.01 -14.49
N ASP A 40 7.65 1.73 -14.43
CA ASP A 40 6.60 2.62 -13.97
C ASP A 40 6.43 2.48 -12.46
N GLU A 41 6.54 3.58 -11.71
CA GLU A 41 6.11 3.66 -10.31
C GLU A 41 4.60 3.90 -10.26
N LEU A 42 3.91 3.11 -9.43
CA LEU A 42 2.45 3.11 -9.30
C LEU A 42 1.99 3.74 -7.97
N ASP A 43 0.82 4.39 -8.00
CA ASP A 43 0.14 4.91 -6.80
C ASP A 43 -0.66 3.82 -6.04
N GLY A 44 -1.34 4.19 -4.96
CA GLY A 44 -2.16 3.26 -4.17
C GLY A 44 -3.48 2.84 -4.82
N ARG A 45 -3.74 3.27 -6.06
CA ARG A 45 -4.76 2.75 -6.97
C ARG A 45 -4.16 1.98 -8.15
N LEU A 46 -2.85 1.73 -8.11
CA LEU A 46 -2.07 1.08 -9.17
C LEU A 46 -2.06 1.85 -10.50
N HIS A 47 -2.31 3.16 -10.49
CA HIS A 47 -2.10 4.02 -11.66
C HIS A 47 -0.65 4.46 -11.76
N HIS A 48 -0.18 4.67 -13.00
CA HIS A 48 1.13 5.25 -13.25
C HIS A 48 1.27 6.62 -12.58
N ARG A 49 2.28 6.75 -11.71
CA ARG A 49 2.68 8.00 -11.06
C ARG A 49 3.86 8.66 -11.78
N ARG A 50 4.91 7.89 -12.07
CA ARG A 50 6.11 8.36 -12.80
C ARG A 50 6.90 7.20 -13.40
N ILE A 51 7.73 7.52 -14.38
CA ILE A 51 8.71 6.59 -14.96
C ILE A 51 10.04 6.75 -14.23
N LEU A 52 10.65 5.65 -13.79
CA LEU A 52 12.01 5.67 -13.26
C LEU A 52 13.02 5.88 -14.40
N PRO A 53 14.12 6.63 -14.19
CA PRO A 53 15.06 7.03 -15.24
C PRO A 53 16.04 5.89 -15.63
N MET A 54 15.54 4.67 -15.75
CA MET A 54 16.32 3.47 -16.09
C MET A 54 15.63 2.74 -17.25
N GLY A 55 16.40 2.50 -18.32
CA GLY A 55 15.94 1.67 -19.44
C GLY A 55 16.23 0.20 -19.17
N VAL A 56 15.23 -0.65 -19.39
CA VAL A 56 15.33 -2.10 -19.24
C VAL A 56 15.26 -2.74 -20.63
N PRO A 57 16.22 -3.62 -21.01
CA PRO A 57 16.10 -4.40 -22.23
C PRO A 57 14.80 -5.20 -22.26
N LEU A 58 14.16 -5.28 -23.44
CA LEU A 58 12.86 -5.96 -23.61
C LEU A 58 12.91 -7.48 -23.35
N THR A 59 14.10 -8.06 -23.18
CA THR A 59 14.32 -9.48 -22.91
C THR A 59 14.51 -9.79 -21.43
N MET A 60 14.42 -8.78 -20.56
CA MET A 60 14.68 -8.91 -19.13
C MET A 60 13.42 -8.67 -18.32
N ASP A 61 13.30 -9.37 -17.21
CA ASP A 61 12.23 -9.23 -16.23
C ASP A 61 12.69 -8.44 -15.01
N LEU A 62 11.77 -7.71 -14.37
CA LEU A 62 12.06 -6.92 -13.18
C LEU A 62 11.89 -7.78 -11.92
N LEU A 63 12.96 -7.92 -11.12
CA LEU A 63 12.93 -8.67 -9.86
C LEU A 63 12.78 -7.76 -8.63
N ALA A 64 13.43 -6.61 -8.62
CA ALA A 64 13.39 -5.67 -7.49
C ALA A 64 13.63 -4.23 -7.91
N VAL A 65 13.07 -3.30 -7.13
CA VAL A 65 13.42 -1.88 -7.17
C VAL A 65 13.92 -1.48 -5.79
N ALA A 66 15.04 -0.78 -5.72
CA ALA A 66 15.56 -0.28 -4.46
C ALA A 66 14.59 0.77 -3.87
N PRO A 67 14.42 0.88 -2.54
CA PRO A 67 13.48 1.83 -1.95
C PRO A 67 13.66 3.30 -2.38
N SER A 68 14.89 3.70 -2.71
CA SER A 68 15.25 5.02 -3.26
C SER A 68 14.81 5.24 -4.71
N GLY A 69 14.53 4.16 -5.46
CA GLY A 69 14.21 4.19 -6.89
C GLY A 69 15.41 4.47 -7.79
N ASP A 70 16.63 4.44 -7.26
CA ASP A 70 17.88 4.71 -7.97
C ASP A 70 18.54 3.46 -8.57
N LEU A 71 18.16 2.28 -8.10
CA LEU A 71 18.61 0.98 -8.58
C LEU A 71 17.44 0.04 -8.83
N ILE A 72 17.58 -0.80 -9.85
CA ILE A 72 16.71 -1.94 -10.14
C ILE A 72 17.54 -3.21 -10.29
N ALA A 73 16.96 -4.34 -9.91
CA ALA A 73 17.48 -5.66 -10.23
C ALA A 73 16.57 -6.26 -11.29
N VAL A 74 17.15 -6.61 -12.44
CA VAL A 74 16.48 -7.27 -13.55
C VAL A 74 17.17 -8.60 -13.85
N THR A 75 16.48 -9.55 -14.46
CA THR A 75 17.05 -10.86 -14.78
C THR A 75 16.81 -11.23 -16.22
N ASP A 76 17.73 -12.03 -16.77
CA ASP A 76 17.50 -12.85 -17.96
C ASP A 76 17.76 -14.33 -17.61
N ASP A 77 17.78 -15.19 -18.63
CA ASP A 77 18.05 -16.64 -18.49
C ASP A 77 19.44 -16.94 -17.89
N SER A 78 20.38 -15.99 -17.93
CA SER A 78 21.79 -16.21 -17.65
C SER A 78 22.27 -15.58 -16.34
N ALA A 79 21.71 -14.43 -15.96
CA ALA A 79 22.20 -13.65 -14.84
C ALA A 79 21.17 -12.65 -14.32
N VAL A 80 21.46 -12.10 -13.13
CA VAL A 80 20.81 -10.91 -12.59
C VAL A 80 21.69 -9.70 -12.87
N HIS A 81 21.08 -8.60 -13.28
CA HIS A 81 21.73 -7.32 -13.53
C HIS A 81 21.18 -6.26 -12.58
N VAL A 82 22.07 -5.56 -11.90
CA VAL A 82 21.74 -4.35 -11.14
C VAL A 82 21.97 -3.16 -12.04
N LEU A 83 20.93 -2.41 -12.35
CA LEU A 83 20.97 -1.21 -13.19
C LEU A 83 20.68 0.02 -12.35
N GLY A 84 21.28 1.16 -12.71
CA GLY A 84 21.02 2.46 -12.11
C GLY A 84 21.09 3.60 -13.12
N ALA A 85 20.85 4.82 -12.65
CA ALA A 85 20.98 6.02 -13.48
C ALA A 85 22.40 6.17 -14.07
N GLU A 86 22.51 6.96 -15.15
CA GLU A 86 23.79 7.31 -15.80
C GLU A 86 24.61 6.11 -16.31
N GLY A 87 23.95 4.98 -16.61
CA GLY A 87 24.61 3.79 -17.16
C GLY A 87 25.33 2.93 -16.12
N ARG A 88 25.12 3.18 -14.83
CA ARG A 88 25.58 2.28 -13.77
C ARG A 88 24.99 0.90 -13.99
N SER A 89 25.86 -0.12 -14.06
CA SER A 89 25.44 -1.52 -14.17
C SER A 89 26.44 -2.46 -13.50
N ALA A 90 25.92 -3.55 -12.93
CA ALA A 90 26.71 -4.66 -12.40
C ALA A 90 25.99 -5.98 -12.69
N THR A 91 26.74 -7.02 -13.05
CA THR A 91 26.17 -8.35 -13.33
C THR A 91 26.49 -9.31 -12.21
N VAL A 92 25.44 -9.88 -11.61
CA VAL A 92 25.50 -10.93 -10.61
C VAL A 92 25.31 -12.27 -11.31
N GLY A 93 26.36 -13.11 -11.31
CA GLY A 93 26.39 -14.42 -11.99
C GLY A 93 25.50 -15.49 -11.32
N VAL A 94 24.20 -15.25 -11.29
CA VAL A 94 23.15 -16.12 -10.74
C VAL A 94 22.07 -16.26 -11.80
N ALA A 95 22.01 -17.43 -12.44
CA ALA A 95 21.00 -17.75 -13.44
C ALA A 95 19.70 -18.21 -12.78
N GLY A 96 18.57 -17.91 -13.42
CA GLY A 96 17.24 -18.35 -12.98
C GLY A 96 16.81 -17.78 -11.63
N ALA A 97 17.24 -16.56 -11.29
CA ALA A 97 16.77 -15.92 -10.08
C ALA A 97 15.27 -15.64 -10.17
N ASP A 98 14.53 -16.00 -9.13
CA ASP A 98 13.07 -15.93 -9.09
C ASP A 98 12.53 -14.87 -8.14
N ALA A 99 13.33 -14.41 -7.18
CA ALA A 99 13.03 -13.24 -6.38
C ALA A 99 14.30 -12.48 -5.99
N ALA A 100 14.15 -11.17 -5.76
CA ALA A 100 15.23 -10.31 -5.31
C ALA A 100 14.75 -9.28 -4.29
N HIS A 101 15.65 -8.85 -3.41
CA HIS A 101 15.39 -7.72 -2.51
C HIS A 101 16.68 -6.97 -2.19
N PHE A 102 16.65 -5.64 -2.35
CA PHE A 102 17.75 -4.78 -1.94
C PHE A 102 17.78 -4.65 -0.42
N VAL A 103 18.91 -4.95 0.20
CA VAL A 103 19.13 -4.77 1.64
C VAL A 103 20.16 -3.68 1.90
N ALA A 104 20.20 -3.19 3.14
CA ALA A 104 21.09 -2.11 3.54
C ALA A 104 22.57 -2.41 3.24
N GLY A 105 23.36 -1.36 3.01
CA GLY A 105 24.79 -1.47 2.74
C GLY A 105 25.16 -1.76 1.28
N GLY A 106 24.24 -1.53 0.33
CA GLY A 106 24.52 -1.74 -1.09
C GLY A 106 24.55 -3.22 -1.47
N LEU A 107 23.70 -4.02 -0.84
CA LEU A 107 23.65 -5.46 -1.01
C LEU A 107 22.33 -5.90 -1.64
N LEU A 108 22.36 -7.03 -2.33
CA LEU A 108 21.21 -7.65 -2.98
C LEU A 108 21.06 -9.08 -2.48
N LEU A 109 19.87 -9.39 -1.95
CA LEU A 109 19.43 -10.77 -1.72
C LEU A 109 18.76 -11.29 -2.98
N LEU A 110 19.11 -12.52 -3.36
CA LEU A 110 18.54 -13.24 -4.49
C LEU A 110 18.14 -14.63 -4.07
N THR A 111 17.05 -15.14 -4.62
CA THR A 111 16.71 -16.55 -4.58
C THR A 111 16.82 -17.12 -5.98
N ALA A 112 17.35 -18.33 -6.07
CA ALA A 112 17.54 -19.01 -7.35
C ALA A 112 17.66 -20.53 -7.14
N PRO A 113 17.32 -21.33 -8.18
CA PRO A 113 17.65 -22.74 -8.21
C PRO A 113 19.15 -22.97 -8.01
N SER A 114 19.47 -24.02 -7.28
CA SER A 114 20.85 -24.40 -6.97
C SER A 114 21.03 -25.92 -7.04
N ARG A 115 22.28 -26.39 -6.97
CA ARG A 115 22.55 -27.83 -7.03
C ARG A 115 21.94 -28.53 -5.81
N GLY A 116 20.85 -29.26 -6.02
CA GLY A 116 20.16 -30.02 -4.97
C GLY A 116 19.00 -29.29 -4.30
N GLY A 117 18.48 -28.20 -4.90
CA GLY A 117 17.28 -27.52 -4.43
C GLY A 117 17.31 -26.03 -4.77
N HIS A 118 16.97 -25.18 -3.81
CA HIS A 118 16.99 -23.72 -3.94
C HIS A 118 17.99 -23.08 -2.98
N ALA A 119 18.46 -21.87 -3.27
CA ALA A 119 19.39 -21.16 -2.40
C ALA A 119 19.09 -19.66 -2.32
N VAL A 120 19.48 -19.06 -1.19
CA VAL A 120 19.58 -17.62 -1.01
C VAL A 120 21.01 -17.20 -1.29
N THR A 121 21.21 -16.19 -2.12
CA THR A 121 22.51 -15.64 -2.48
C THR A 121 22.56 -14.17 -2.07
N LEU A 122 23.66 -13.75 -1.44
CA LEU A 122 23.97 -12.36 -1.15
C LEU A 122 24.99 -11.85 -2.15
N ALA A 123 24.72 -10.73 -2.80
CA ALA A 123 25.62 -10.11 -3.76
C ALA A 123 25.85 -8.62 -3.47
N ASP A 124 27.01 -8.13 -3.85
CA ASP A 124 27.35 -6.71 -3.80
C ASP A 124 26.79 -5.99 -5.05
N THR A 125 26.01 -4.94 -4.84
CA THR A 125 25.29 -4.23 -5.93
C THR A 125 26.20 -3.37 -6.81
N ALA A 126 27.41 -3.04 -6.35
CA ALA A 126 28.34 -2.20 -7.09
C ALA A 126 29.23 -3.03 -8.03
N THR A 127 29.62 -4.22 -7.58
CA THR A 127 30.57 -5.09 -8.28
C THR A 127 29.92 -6.32 -8.92
N GLY A 128 28.70 -6.68 -8.50
CA GLY A 128 28.02 -7.91 -8.91
C GLY A 128 28.59 -9.17 -8.24
N ARG A 129 29.56 -9.01 -7.32
CA ARG A 129 30.23 -10.14 -6.68
C ARG A 129 29.28 -10.83 -5.71
N VAL A 130 29.12 -12.15 -5.87
CA VAL A 130 28.49 -13.00 -4.87
C VAL A 130 29.37 -13.04 -3.62
N LEU A 131 28.82 -12.64 -2.49
CA LEU A 131 29.49 -12.57 -1.19
C LEU A 131 29.28 -13.85 -0.38
N ASP A 132 28.05 -14.37 -0.40
CA ASP A 132 27.67 -15.56 0.35
C ASP A 132 26.49 -16.27 -0.34
N ARG A 133 26.33 -17.56 -0.07
CA ARG A 133 25.23 -18.39 -0.55
C ARG A 133 24.87 -19.45 0.48
N SER A 134 23.59 -19.51 0.84
CA SER A 134 23.04 -20.51 1.75
C SER A 134 21.96 -21.34 1.06
N PRO A 135 22.04 -22.68 1.06
CA PRO A 135 20.97 -23.54 0.54
C PRO A 135 19.74 -23.46 1.45
N LEU A 136 18.54 -23.53 0.86
CA LEU A 136 17.26 -23.61 1.59
C LEU A 136 16.86 -25.06 1.92
N GLY A 137 17.42 -26.03 1.19
CA GLY A 137 17.09 -27.45 1.41
C GLY A 137 15.66 -27.83 1.01
N VAL A 138 15.08 -27.09 0.06
CA VAL A 138 13.76 -27.35 -0.56
C VAL A 138 13.94 -27.47 -2.07
N ASP A 139 13.18 -28.37 -2.71
CA ASP A 139 13.27 -28.63 -4.15
C ASP A 139 12.27 -27.77 -4.93
N ARG A 140 12.78 -26.93 -5.84
CA ARG A 140 12.00 -26.10 -6.78
C ARG A 140 10.77 -25.40 -6.17
N PRO A 141 10.94 -24.61 -5.09
CA PRO A 141 9.84 -23.84 -4.53
C PRO A 141 9.42 -22.69 -5.45
N VAL A 142 8.18 -22.24 -5.29
CA VAL A 142 7.78 -20.87 -5.65
C VAL A 142 8.16 -19.98 -4.48
N VAL A 143 9.00 -18.98 -4.73
CA VAL A 143 9.55 -18.13 -3.68
C VAL A 143 8.89 -16.76 -3.66
N THR A 144 8.46 -16.31 -2.49
CA THR A 144 8.05 -14.92 -2.24
C THR A 144 8.85 -14.34 -1.09
N LEU A 145 9.17 -13.05 -1.19
CA LEU A 145 9.94 -12.33 -0.18
C LEU A 145 9.05 -11.30 0.53
N THR A 146 9.08 -11.35 1.85
CA THR A 146 8.43 -10.39 2.75
C THR A 146 9.51 -9.69 3.58
N PRO A 147 10.06 -8.56 3.10
CA PRO A 147 11.01 -7.76 3.84
C PRO A 147 10.37 -7.15 5.08
N HIS A 148 11.10 -7.14 6.19
CA HIS A 148 10.70 -6.45 7.40
C HIS A 148 10.90 -4.93 7.24
N PRO A 149 9.96 -4.08 7.70
CA PRO A 149 10.00 -2.64 7.44
C PRO A 149 11.19 -1.89 8.08
N HIS A 150 11.70 -2.37 9.23
CA HIS A 150 12.71 -1.64 10.02
C HIS A 150 14.03 -2.36 10.30
N ASP A 151 14.03 -3.65 10.61
CA ASP A 151 15.20 -4.39 11.13
C ASP A 151 16.11 -5.02 10.05
N GLY A 152 15.74 -4.91 8.77
CA GLY A 152 16.52 -5.44 7.64
C GLY A 152 16.44 -6.95 7.43
N SER A 153 15.60 -7.68 8.19
CA SER A 153 15.32 -9.09 7.93
C SER A 153 14.43 -9.27 6.71
N VAL A 154 14.52 -10.43 6.07
CA VAL A 154 13.59 -10.83 5.01
C VAL A 154 13.00 -12.18 5.36
N VAL A 155 11.67 -12.25 5.45
CA VAL A 155 10.95 -13.52 5.54
C VAL A 155 10.79 -14.08 4.13
N LEU A 156 11.07 -15.37 3.96
CA LEU A 156 11.02 -16.05 2.68
C LEU A 156 10.00 -17.19 2.77
N ASP A 157 8.99 -17.12 1.92
CA ASP A 157 8.01 -18.17 1.69
C ASP A 157 8.52 -19.07 0.56
N ALA A 158 8.73 -20.35 0.85
CA ALA A 158 9.03 -21.37 -0.14
C ALA A 158 7.81 -22.29 -0.28
N GLY A 159 6.92 -21.96 -1.21
CA GLY A 159 5.73 -22.75 -1.54
C GLY A 159 6.08 -23.97 -2.40
N LEU A 160 5.56 -25.14 -2.04
CA LEU A 160 5.79 -26.41 -2.73
C LEU A 160 4.48 -26.95 -3.35
N GLY A 161 3.49 -26.08 -3.57
CA GLY A 161 2.14 -26.47 -3.98
C GLY A 161 1.50 -27.40 -2.94
N ASP A 162 0.83 -28.46 -3.40
CA ASP A 162 0.17 -29.44 -2.53
C ASP A 162 1.14 -30.16 -1.56
N ASP A 163 2.45 -30.10 -1.83
CA ASP A 163 3.50 -30.71 -1.02
C ASP A 163 3.82 -29.93 0.27
N GLY A 164 3.27 -28.73 0.44
CA GLY A 164 3.39 -27.91 1.64
C GLY A 164 4.13 -26.60 1.41
N SER A 165 4.62 -26.01 2.50
CA SER A 165 5.46 -24.81 2.44
C SER A 165 6.55 -24.82 3.51
N ALA A 166 7.59 -24.02 3.30
CA ALA A 166 8.63 -23.77 4.29
C ALA A 166 8.86 -22.27 4.44
N LEU A 167 8.84 -21.79 5.68
CA LEU A 167 9.02 -20.38 6.01
C LEU A 167 10.42 -20.16 6.60
N PHE A 168 11.16 -19.19 6.07
CA PHE A 168 12.51 -18.87 6.52
C PHE A 168 12.64 -17.39 6.91
N VAL A 169 13.59 -17.10 7.78
CA VAL A 169 14.09 -15.74 8.04
C VAL A 169 15.52 -15.66 7.54
N VAL A 170 15.78 -14.67 6.71
CA VAL A 170 17.11 -14.31 6.22
C VAL A 170 17.54 -13.03 6.91
N ARG A 171 18.72 -13.05 7.54
CA ARG A 171 19.39 -11.88 8.11
C ARG A 171 20.78 -11.74 7.50
N VAL A 172 21.19 -10.50 7.27
CA VAL A 172 22.52 -10.19 6.72
C VAL A 172 23.37 -9.54 7.80
N ALA A 173 24.47 -10.20 8.16
CA ALA A 173 25.46 -9.67 9.09
C ALA A 173 26.84 -9.64 8.43
N VAL A 174 27.40 -8.45 8.25
CA VAL A 174 28.78 -8.25 7.73
C VAL A 174 29.09 -9.10 6.48
N GLY A 175 28.23 -9.02 5.47
CA GLY A 175 28.43 -9.73 4.20
C GLY A 175 28.21 -11.25 4.25
N THR A 176 27.64 -11.78 5.34
CA THR A 176 27.26 -13.19 5.49
C THR A 176 25.76 -13.35 5.72
N LEU A 177 25.23 -14.49 5.29
CA LEU A 177 23.84 -14.88 5.43
C LEU A 177 23.64 -15.72 6.70
N ALA A 178 22.65 -15.33 7.51
CA ALA A 178 22.04 -16.21 8.49
C ALA A 178 20.64 -16.57 8.00
N VAL A 179 20.43 -17.86 7.71
CA VAL A 179 19.14 -18.39 7.24
C VAL A 179 18.60 -19.36 8.27
N GLU A 180 17.43 -19.05 8.83
CA GLU A 180 16.73 -19.86 9.83
C GLU A 180 15.39 -20.31 9.27
N ARG A 181 15.08 -21.62 9.30
CA ARG A 181 13.72 -22.10 9.04
C ARG A 181 12.87 -21.87 10.29
N ILE A 182 11.79 -21.12 10.15
CA ILE A 182 10.91 -20.74 11.26
C ILE A 182 9.50 -21.33 11.17
N GLY A 183 9.13 -21.95 10.05
CA GLY A 183 7.79 -22.51 9.85
C GLY A 183 7.72 -23.60 8.78
N THR A 184 6.64 -24.37 8.81
CA THR A 184 6.27 -25.38 7.80
C THR A 184 4.75 -25.37 7.66
N ASP A 185 4.26 -25.54 6.43
CA ASP A 185 2.82 -25.52 6.09
C ASP A 185 2.10 -24.23 6.57
N VAL A 186 2.82 -23.11 6.48
CA VAL A 186 2.34 -21.74 6.74
C VAL A 186 3.00 -20.78 5.76
N TYR A 187 2.32 -19.67 5.47
CA TYR A 187 2.82 -18.58 4.64
C TYR A 187 2.86 -17.27 5.43
N ALA A 188 3.77 -16.35 5.09
CA ALA A 188 3.75 -15.01 5.64
C ALA A 188 2.64 -14.17 4.99
N GLY A 189 1.72 -13.65 5.81
CA GLY A 189 0.79 -12.60 5.41
C GLY A 189 1.37 -11.18 5.57
N GLY A 190 2.66 -11.06 5.86
CA GLY A 190 3.33 -9.76 6.00
C GLY A 190 3.42 -9.21 7.43
N PHE A 191 4.08 -8.05 7.52
CA PHE A 191 4.27 -7.28 8.74
C PHE A 191 3.29 -6.09 8.77
N PRO A 192 2.79 -5.66 9.95
CA PRO A 192 2.17 -4.35 10.07
C PRO A 192 3.24 -3.25 9.91
N PRO A 193 2.85 -1.99 9.70
CA PRO A 193 3.81 -0.88 9.58
C PRO A 193 4.82 -0.76 10.72
N ALA A 194 4.45 -1.15 11.94
CA ALA A 194 5.34 -1.16 13.11
C ALA A 194 6.42 -2.26 13.05
N GLY A 195 6.23 -3.33 12.27
CA GLY A 195 7.15 -4.47 12.20
C GLY A 195 7.22 -5.33 13.47
N ASP A 196 6.36 -5.09 14.46
CA ASP A 196 6.41 -5.76 15.77
C ASP A 196 5.73 -7.14 15.78
N ARG A 197 5.11 -7.55 14.67
CA ARG A 197 4.33 -8.79 14.54
C ARG A 197 4.41 -9.36 13.13
N LEU A 198 4.19 -10.66 12.98
CA LEU A 198 4.09 -11.34 11.69
C LEU A 198 2.75 -12.08 11.60
N LEU A 199 2.02 -11.86 10.50
CA LEU A 199 0.82 -12.63 10.17
C LEU A 199 1.24 -13.95 9.51
N LEU A 200 0.67 -15.06 9.98
CA LEU A 200 0.88 -16.40 9.43
C LEU A 200 -0.45 -16.93 8.89
N LEU A 201 -0.45 -17.25 7.60
CA LEU A 201 -1.58 -17.77 6.85
C LEU A 201 -1.43 -19.29 6.69
N PRO A 202 -2.54 -20.05 6.70
CA PRO A 202 -2.48 -21.49 6.63
C PRO A 202 -2.20 -21.98 5.21
N HIS A 203 -1.37 -23.02 5.09
CA HIS A 203 -1.39 -23.92 3.94
C HIS A 203 -2.63 -24.85 4.00
N ALA A 204 -3.00 -25.51 2.91
CA ALA A 204 -4.14 -26.45 2.87
C ALA A 204 -4.09 -27.59 3.92
N ARG A 205 -2.91 -27.89 4.48
CA ARG A 205 -2.69 -28.89 5.55
C ARG A 205 -2.90 -28.33 6.96
N THR A 206 -2.84 -27.02 7.11
CA THR A 206 -3.16 -26.30 8.34
C THR A 206 -4.49 -25.59 8.17
N ARG A 207 -5.03 -24.99 9.25
CA ARG A 207 -6.38 -24.42 9.23
C ARG A 207 -6.46 -23.02 9.81
N ASP A 208 -5.61 -22.71 10.78
CA ASP A 208 -5.74 -21.52 11.59
C ASP A 208 -4.87 -20.40 11.03
N VAL A 209 -5.40 -19.18 11.08
CA VAL A 209 -4.61 -17.96 10.87
C VAL A 209 -4.05 -17.55 12.22
N SER A 210 -2.78 -17.14 12.29
CA SER A 210 -2.17 -16.71 13.54
C SER A 210 -1.32 -15.46 13.39
N VAL A 211 -1.17 -14.73 14.49
CA VAL A 211 -0.24 -13.60 14.58
C VAL A 211 0.78 -13.94 15.67
N VAL A 212 2.05 -13.74 15.37
CA VAL A 212 3.15 -13.91 16.32
C VAL A 212 3.89 -12.59 16.52
N SER A 213 4.48 -12.38 17.70
CA SER A 213 5.35 -11.23 17.97
C SER A 213 6.62 -11.32 17.13
N TRP A 214 7.24 -10.19 16.81
CA TRP A 214 8.52 -10.16 16.12
C TRP A 214 9.58 -9.42 16.96
N PRO A 215 10.85 -9.89 17.00
CA PRO A 215 11.41 -11.06 16.32
C PRO A 215 11.22 -12.39 17.07
N ASP A 216 10.72 -12.36 18.31
CA ASP A 216 10.75 -13.53 19.21
C ASP A 216 9.75 -14.65 18.84
N ARG A 217 8.77 -14.36 17.97
CA ARG A 217 7.76 -15.32 17.46
C ARG A 217 6.88 -15.95 18.54
N HIS A 218 6.66 -15.28 19.66
CA HIS A 218 5.65 -15.69 20.64
C HIS A 218 4.23 -15.58 20.06
N PRO A 219 3.34 -16.55 20.31
CA PRO A 219 1.94 -16.44 19.88
C PRO A 219 1.26 -15.19 20.46
N VAL A 220 0.63 -14.39 19.61
CA VAL A 220 -0.15 -13.20 19.99
C VAL A 220 -1.64 -13.48 19.84
N ALA A 221 -2.04 -14.00 18.67
CA ALA A 221 -3.44 -14.31 18.37
C ALA A 221 -3.56 -15.52 17.44
N CYS A 222 -4.72 -16.16 17.47
CA CYS A 222 -5.07 -17.27 16.59
C CYS A 222 -6.57 -17.23 16.27
N LEU A 223 -6.91 -17.41 15.00
CA LEU A 223 -8.28 -17.47 14.52
C LEU A 223 -8.51 -18.79 13.80
N ALA A 224 -9.31 -19.65 14.45
CA ALA A 224 -9.75 -20.91 13.87
C ALA A 224 -10.93 -20.68 12.89
N PRO A 225 -11.02 -21.44 11.79
CA PRO A 225 -12.08 -21.30 10.78
C PRO A 225 -13.48 -21.53 11.37
N ASP A 226 -13.61 -22.36 12.41
CA ASP A 226 -14.88 -22.67 13.07
C ASP A 226 -15.47 -21.43 13.79
N ARG A 227 -14.66 -20.44 14.18
CA ARG A 227 -15.14 -19.17 14.76
C ARG A 227 -15.88 -18.30 13.75
N VAL A 228 -15.60 -18.46 12.46
CA VAL A 228 -16.16 -17.64 11.38
C VAL A 228 -17.02 -18.45 10.41
N GLY A 229 -16.99 -19.78 10.50
CA GLY A 229 -17.75 -20.69 9.64
C GLY A 229 -17.20 -20.80 8.22
N ALA A 230 -15.93 -20.46 8.00
CA ALA A 230 -15.30 -20.44 6.67
C ALA A 230 -13.83 -20.87 6.75
N ARG A 231 -13.34 -21.58 5.72
CA ARG A 231 -11.93 -21.97 5.64
C ARG A 231 -11.11 -20.80 5.12
N PHE A 232 -9.96 -20.53 5.75
CA PHE A 232 -9.01 -19.52 5.28
C PHE A 232 -8.23 -20.02 4.08
N ASP A 233 -7.81 -19.05 3.27
CA ASP A 233 -6.91 -19.23 2.14
C ASP A 233 -5.49 -18.76 2.48
N GLU A 234 -4.53 -19.00 1.59
CA GLU A 234 -3.15 -18.51 1.70
C GLU A 234 -2.99 -17.00 1.43
N CYS A 235 -4.07 -16.29 1.05
CA CYS A 235 -4.08 -14.84 0.88
C CYS A 235 -4.59 -14.08 2.13
N GLY A 236 -3.78 -13.13 2.60
CA GLY A 236 -4.15 -12.22 3.68
C GLY A 236 -3.03 -11.22 3.98
N CYS A 237 -3.39 -10.09 4.59
CA CYS A 237 -2.42 -9.03 4.89
C CYS A 237 -2.85 -8.13 6.05
N PHE A 238 -1.88 -7.48 6.68
CA PHE A 238 -2.15 -6.26 7.43
C PHE A 238 -2.48 -5.12 6.45
N LEU A 239 -3.59 -4.42 6.70
CA LEU A 239 -3.92 -3.17 6.01
C LEU A 239 -3.23 -1.98 6.69
N ASP A 240 -3.20 -2.02 8.03
CA ASP A 240 -2.51 -1.07 8.91
C ASP A 240 -2.15 -1.75 10.23
N GLY A 241 -1.69 -0.98 11.23
CA GLY A 241 -1.33 -1.52 12.55
C GLY A 241 -2.50 -2.04 13.39
N GLY A 242 -3.75 -1.80 12.98
CA GLY A 242 -4.97 -2.17 13.69
C GLY A 242 -5.88 -3.15 12.94
N ARG A 243 -5.67 -3.37 11.63
CA ARG A 243 -6.58 -4.14 10.77
C ARG A 243 -5.86 -5.17 9.91
N VAL A 244 -6.47 -6.35 9.85
CA VAL A 244 -6.05 -7.49 9.01
C VAL A 244 -7.17 -7.83 8.04
N LEU A 245 -6.83 -8.05 6.77
CA LEU A 245 -7.72 -8.56 5.74
C LEU A 245 -7.37 -10.01 5.43
N LEU A 246 -8.34 -10.91 5.53
CA LEU A 246 -8.18 -12.34 5.28
C LEU A 246 -9.09 -12.78 4.14
N ARG A 247 -8.57 -13.58 3.20
CA ARG A 247 -9.41 -14.28 2.23
C ARG A 247 -9.90 -15.60 2.82
N THR A 248 -11.13 -15.96 2.47
CA THR A 248 -11.72 -17.26 2.79
C THR A 248 -12.24 -17.94 1.54
N PHE A 249 -12.26 -19.28 1.55
CA PHE A 249 -12.90 -20.05 0.49
C PHE A 249 -14.43 -19.91 0.56
N GLY A 250 -15.04 -19.48 -0.54
CA GLY A 250 -16.50 -19.42 -0.72
C GLY A 250 -17.26 -18.39 0.12
N SER A 251 -16.61 -17.69 1.07
CA SER A 251 -17.27 -16.70 1.95
C SER A 251 -16.75 -15.26 1.76
N GLY A 252 -15.78 -15.06 0.86
CA GLY A 252 -15.25 -13.74 0.52
C GLY A 252 -14.15 -13.27 1.47
N LEU A 253 -14.10 -11.96 1.72
CA LEU A 253 -13.07 -11.32 2.53
C LEU A 253 -13.55 -10.98 3.94
N LEU A 254 -12.74 -11.29 4.93
CA LEU A 254 -12.99 -11.05 6.34
C LEU A 254 -12.03 -9.96 6.86
N LEU A 255 -12.58 -8.91 7.44
CA LEU A 255 -11.85 -7.88 8.16
C LEU A 255 -11.74 -8.25 9.64
N CYS A 256 -10.53 -8.27 10.17
CA CYS A 256 -10.22 -8.53 11.57
C CYS A 256 -9.46 -7.37 12.20
N SER A 257 -9.45 -7.30 13.53
CA SER A 257 -8.46 -6.48 14.24
C SER A 257 -7.04 -7.05 14.07
N ALA A 258 -6.02 -6.31 14.49
CA ALA A 258 -4.63 -6.78 14.54
C ALA A 258 -4.40 -7.98 15.47
N ASP A 259 -5.34 -8.26 16.39
CA ASP A 259 -5.35 -9.43 17.26
C ASP A 259 -6.28 -10.55 16.72
N LEU A 260 -6.60 -10.50 15.42
CA LEU A 260 -7.46 -11.46 14.72
C LEU A 260 -8.89 -11.61 15.29
N GLU A 261 -9.41 -10.60 15.97
CA GLU A 261 -10.84 -10.58 16.32
C GLU A 261 -11.67 -10.19 15.09
N PRO A 262 -12.59 -11.05 14.61
CA PRO A 262 -13.37 -10.76 13.41
C PRO A 262 -14.30 -9.56 13.61
N THR A 263 -14.22 -8.58 12.71
CA THR A 263 -14.96 -7.31 12.81
C THR A 263 -16.08 -7.19 11.79
N ALA A 264 -15.87 -7.65 10.55
CA ALA A 264 -16.84 -7.55 9.47
C ALA A 264 -16.49 -8.49 8.31
N TRP A 265 -17.52 -8.84 7.52
CA TRP A 265 -17.34 -9.36 6.16
C TRP A 265 -17.37 -8.20 5.16
N LEU A 266 -16.59 -8.29 4.09
CA LEU A 266 -16.68 -7.33 2.99
C LEU A 266 -17.65 -7.83 1.92
N ASP A 267 -18.51 -6.93 1.46
CA ASP A 267 -19.40 -7.11 0.32
C ASP A 267 -18.80 -6.44 -0.91
N LEU A 268 -18.46 -7.25 -1.91
CA LEU A 268 -17.92 -6.80 -3.18
C LEU A 268 -18.95 -7.09 -4.27
N ASP A 269 -19.39 -6.06 -5.01
CA ASP A 269 -20.19 -6.24 -6.21
C ASP A 269 -19.27 -6.52 -7.40
N LEU A 270 -19.10 -7.79 -7.75
CA LEU A 270 -18.22 -8.23 -8.85
C LEU A 270 -18.87 -8.08 -10.23
N THR A 271 -20.17 -7.76 -10.30
CA THR A 271 -20.94 -7.65 -11.55
C THR A 271 -20.32 -6.69 -12.57
N PRO A 272 -19.78 -5.51 -12.17
CA PRO A 272 -19.13 -4.60 -13.12
C PRO A 272 -17.84 -5.14 -13.76
N VAL A 273 -17.22 -6.18 -13.17
CA VAL A 273 -15.92 -6.71 -13.61
C VAL A 273 -16.09 -7.83 -14.63
N VAL A 274 -16.93 -8.82 -14.29
CA VAL A 274 -17.12 -10.07 -15.05
C VAL A 274 -18.57 -10.34 -15.46
N GLY A 275 -19.50 -9.42 -15.16
CA GLY A 275 -20.93 -9.61 -15.43
C GLY A 275 -21.64 -10.47 -14.38
N ALA A 276 -22.85 -10.92 -14.71
CA ALA A 276 -23.62 -11.81 -13.83
C ALA A 276 -23.13 -13.26 -14.01
N GLY A 277 -22.45 -13.79 -13.01
CA GLY A 277 -21.89 -15.15 -13.01
C GLY A 277 -21.21 -15.51 -11.69
N ASP A 278 -20.74 -16.75 -11.59
CA ASP A 278 -19.96 -17.21 -10.45
C ASP A 278 -18.52 -16.67 -10.58
N ALA A 279 -18.24 -15.61 -9.83
CA ALA A 279 -16.95 -14.95 -9.78
C ALA A 279 -16.32 -15.14 -8.40
N GLU A 280 -15.02 -15.41 -8.37
CA GLU A 280 -14.28 -15.54 -7.13
C GLU A 280 -13.06 -14.63 -7.14
N LEU A 281 -12.63 -14.22 -5.95
CA LEU A 281 -11.33 -13.58 -5.80
C LEU A 281 -10.26 -14.67 -5.82
N SER A 282 -9.15 -14.51 -6.53
CA SER A 282 -8.03 -15.47 -6.52
C SER A 282 -6.81 -14.97 -5.75
N ARG A 283 -6.57 -13.66 -5.72
CA ARG A 283 -5.46 -13.02 -4.99
C ARG A 283 -5.92 -11.76 -4.28
N VAL A 284 -5.27 -11.40 -3.18
CA VAL A 284 -5.55 -10.18 -2.41
C VAL A 284 -4.25 -9.55 -1.94
N VAL A 285 -4.06 -8.26 -2.23
CA VAL A 285 -2.88 -7.48 -1.81
C VAL A 285 -3.32 -6.18 -1.16
N GLY A 286 -2.98 -5.97 0.12
CA GLY A 286 -3.23 -4.70 0.81
C GLY A 286 -2.39 -3.58 0.22
N LEU A 287 -3.03 -2.51 -0.27
CA LEU A 287 -2.35 -1.37 -0.89
C LEU A 287 -2.16 -0.22 0.10
N SER A 288 -3.14 0.00 0.96
CA SER A 288 -3.17 1.05 1.98
C SER A 288 -4.09 0.63 3.13
N PRO A 289 -4.22 1.43 4.20
CA PRO A 289 -5.14 1.14 5.31
C PRO A 289 -6.59 0.87 4.89
N ASP A 290 -7.05 1.46 3.78
CA ASP A 290 -8.42 1.34 3.32
C ASP A 290 -8.55 0.84 1.88
N THR A 291 -7.45 0.53 1.18
CA THR A 291 -7.52 -0.05 -0.17
C THR A 291 -6.76 -1.36 -0.29
N PHE A 292 -7.29 -2.25 -1.13
CA PHE A 292 -6.65 -3.50 -1.50
C PHE A 292 -6.83 -3.75 -3.00
N ALA A 293 -5.87 -4.44 -3.60
CA ALA A 293 -6.03 -5.04 -4.91
C ALA A 293 -6.53 -6.46 -4.74
N ALA A 294 -7.35 -6.91 -5.69
CA ALA A 294 -7.72 -8.31 -5.80
C ALA A 294 -7.85 -8.73 -7.26
N ASP A 295 -7.49 -9.97 -7.53
CA ASP A 295 -7.79 -10.59 -8.81
C ASP A 295 -9.19 -11.17 -8.77
N VAL A 296 -10.03 -10.80 -9.74
CA VAL A 296 -11.37 -11.35 -9.94
C VAL A 296 -11.29 -12.37 -11.07
N TRP A 297 -11.77 -13.58 -10.81
CA TRP A 297 -11.71 -14.70 -11.73
C TRP A 297 -13.10 -15.31 -11.93
N ASP A 298 -13.49 -15.53 -13.18
CA ASP A 298 -14.78 -16.12 -13.61
C ASP A 298 -14.61 -17.41 -14.45
N GLY A 299 -13.41 -18.00 -14.44
CA GLY A 299 -13.04 -19.13 -15.31
C GLY A 299 -12.09 -18.77 -16.45
N GLY A 300 -11.82 -17.48 -16.69
CA GLY A 300 -10.86 -16.99 -17.69
C GLY A 300 -9.49 -16.58 -17.13
N GLU A 301 -8.89 -15.54 -17.72
CA GLU A 301 -7.73 -14.86 -17.14
C GLU A 301 -8.15 -14.01 -15.93
N PRO A 302 -7.38 -14.00 -14.83
CA PRO A 302 -7.67 -13.13 -13.70
C PRO A 302 -7.71 -11.66 -14.12
N VAL A 303 -8.68 -10.91 -13.58
CA VAL A 303 -8.84 -9.48 -13.83
C VAL A 303 -8.47 -8.72 -12.55
N PRO A 304 -7.32 -8.03 -12.53
CA PRO A 304 -6.93 -7.22 -11.39
C PRO A 304 -7.85 -6.03 -11.19
N THR A 305 -8.20 -5.80 -9.94
CA THR A 305 -9.11 -4.74 -9.50
C THR A 305 -8.59 -4.09 -8.25
N VAL A 306 -8.92 -2.82 -8.05
CA VAL A 306 -8.62 -2.10 -6.81
C VAL A 306 -9.92 -1.72 -6.14
N TRP A 307 -10.00 -2.01 -4.85
CA TRP A 307 -11.17 -1.84 -4.01
C TRP A 307 -10.87 -0.93 -2.84
N TRP A 308 -11.90 -0.22 -2.42
CA TRP A 308 -11.88 0.65 -1.27
C TRP A 308 -12.82 0.12 -0.18
N ILE A 309 -12.27 -0.11 1.01
CA ILE A 309 -12.99 -0.59 2.18
C ILE A 309 -13.72 0.59 2.82
N HIS A 310 -15.03 0.60 2.64
CA HIS A 310 -15.86 1.72 3.04
C HIS A 310 -16.53 1.51 4.39
N ASP A 311 -15.78 1.61 5.49
CA ASP A 311 -16.34 1.52 6.85
C ASP A 311 -16.75 2.90 7.40
N ARG A 312 -17.95 3.37 7.04
CA ARG A 312 -18.52 4.63 7.55
C ARG A 312 -18.55 4.71 9.08
N ALA A 313 -18.67 3.57 9.76
CA ALA A 313 -18.77 3.52 11.22
C ALA A 313 -17.41 3.57 11.92
N ALA A 314 -16.30 3.44 11.19
CA ALA A 314 -14.95 3.52 11.75
C ALA A 314 -14.41 4.96 11.88
N ARG A 315 -15.13 5.98 11.38
CA ARG A 315 -14.70 7.38 11.58
C ARG A 315 -14.68 7.72 13.08
N PRO A 316 -13.61 8.36 13.59
CA PRO A 316 -13.56 8.79 14.99
C PRO A 316 -14.77 9.67 15.30
N ALA A 317 -15.43 9.41 16.43
CA ALA A 317 -16.56 10.23 16.84
C ALA A 317 -16.09 11.66 17.16
N LEU A 318 -16.54 12.64 16.37
CA LEU A 318 -16.28 14.06 16.60
C LEU A 318 -17.12 14.54 17.79
N THR A 319 -16.62 14.30 19.00
CA THR A 319 -17.39 14.42 20.27
C THR A 319 -16.97 15.61 21.14
N GLY A 320 -16.10 16.49 20.63
CA GLY A 320 -15.65 17.70 21.33
C GLY A 320 -16.67 18.85 21.25
N THR A 321 -16.70 19.69 22.30
CA THR A 321 -17.54 20.90 22.36
C THR A 321 -16.78 22.20 22.09
N ASP A 322 -15.45 22.11 21.92
CA ASP A 322 -14.64 23.25 21.49
C ASP A 322 -14.95 23.66 20.05
N GLU A 323 -14.67 24.92 19.71
CA GLU A 323 -14.99 25.51 18.41
C GLU A 323 -14.44 24.69 17.23
N LEU A 324 -13.21 24.19 17.34
CA LEU A 324 -12.58 23.42 16.28
C LEU A 324 -13.29 22.08 16.06
N SER A 325 -13.65 21.36 17.13
CA SER A 325 -14.43 20.13 17.04
C SER A 325 -15.81 20.36 16.41
N VAL A 326 -16.48 21.47 16.75
CA VAL A 326 -17.78 21.85 16.16
C VAL A 326 -17.64 22.13 14.66
N ARG A 327 -16.60 22.85 14.24
CA ARG A 327 -16.32 23.13 12.83
C ARG A 327 -16.04 21.85 12.05
N LEU A 328 -15.23 20.94 12.59
CA LEU A 328 -14.94 19.65 11.96
C LEU A 328 -16.20 18.77 11.81
N ALA A 329 -17.06 18.74 12.83
CA ALA A 329 -18.34 18.02 12.75
C ALA A 329 -19.25 18.60 11.67
N ARG A 330 -19.28 19.93 11.52
CA ARG A 330 -20.02 20.61 10.45
C ARG A 330 -19.45 20.28 9.06
N VAL A 331 -18.13 20.29 8.90
CA VAL A 331 -17.46 19.86 7.66
C VAL A 331 -17.80 18.41 7.33
N ALA A 332 -17.75 17.49 8.29
CA ALA A 332 -18.14 16.10 8.09
C ALA A 332 -19.58 15.97 7.57
N GLY A 333 -20.53 16.65 8.22
CA GLY A 333 -21.93 16.63 7.80
C GLY A 333 -22.18 17.24 6.41
N LYS A 334 -21.44 18.30 6.06
CA LYS A 334 -21.49 18.89 4.71
C LYS A 334 -20.94 17.93 3.65
N LEU A 335 -19.83 17.24 3.93
CA LEU A 335 -19.28 16.21 3.06
C LEU A 335 -20.25 15.05 2.87
N ASP A 336 -20.91 14.59 3.93
CA ASP A 336 -21.91 13.53 3.85
C ASP A 336 -23.07 13.93 2.93
N ARG A 337 -23.59 15.16 3.08
CA ARG A 337 -24.63 15.70 2.19
C ARG A 337 -24.17 15.89 0.75
N ALA A 338 -22.91 16.31 0.53
CA ALA A 338 -22.38 16.51 -0.82
C ALA A 338 -22.29 15.20 -1.62
N ARG A 339 -22.06 14.07 -0.93
CA ARG A 339 -22.06 12.73 -1.55
C ARG A 339 -23.45 12.25 -1.97
N GLU A 340 -24.50 12.81 -1.40
CA GLU A 340 -25.89 12.46 -1.71
C GLU A 340 -26.45 13.26 -2.89
N LEU A 341 -25.68 14.18 -3.46
CA LEU A 341 -26.08 14.92 -4.65
C LEU A 341 -26.12 13.99 -5.88
N ASP A 342 -27.09 14.24 -6.77
CA ASP A 342 -27.23 13.52 -8.05
C ASP A 342 -26.11 13.89 -9.03
N GLY A 343 -24.93 13.33 -8.80
CA GLY A 343 -23.73 13.56 -9.58
C GLY A 343 -22.89 14.76 -9.12
N PRO A 344 -21.68 14.91 -9.67
CA PRO A 344 -20.76 15.97 -9.28
C PRO A 344 -21.22 17.32 -9.83
N VAL A 345 -21.48 18.27 -8.93
CA VAL A 345 -22.02 19.59 -9.31
C VAL A 345 -20.92 20.64 -9.51
N MET A 346 -19.81 20.50 -8.80
CA MET A 346 -18.68 21.43 -8.83
C MET A 346 -17.52 20.86 -9.66
N PHE A 347 -16.84 21.74 -10.40
CA PHE A 347 -15.68 21.38 -11.22
C PHE A 347 -14.63 20.58 -10.44
N GLY A 348 -14.26 19.42 -11.01
CA GLY A 348 -13.25 18.51 -10.47
C GLY A 348 -13.78 17.53 -9.42
N ALA A 349 -15.00 17.72 -8.90
CA ALA A 349 -15.60 16.83 -7.90
C ALA A 349 -15.80 15.39 -8.37
N ASP A 350 -15.91 15.17 -9.68
CA ASP A 350 -15.92 13.87 -10.37
C ASP A 350 -14.66 13.04 -10.05
N SER A 351 -13.56 13.67 -9.65
CA SER A 351 -12.28 12.99 -9.41
C SER A 351 -12.21 12.33 -8.03
N HIS A 352 -12.96 12.88 -7.06
CA HIS A 352 -12.87 12.47 -5.66
C HIS A 352 -14.24 12.11 -5.06
N HIS A 353 -15.36 12.43 -5.71
CA HIS A 353 -16.73 12.13 -5.26
C HIS A 353 -17.00 12.47 -3.79
N PHE A 354 -16.44 13.60 -3.34
CA PHE A 354 -16.41 14.06 -1.94
C PHE A 354 -15.88 13.06 -0.90
N TRP A 355 -15.07 12.08 -1.31
CA TRP A 355 -14.42 11.13 -0.42
C TRP A 355 -13.08 11.64 0.10
N LEU A 356 -12.86 11.42 1.40
CA LEU A 356 -11.55 11.56 2.03
C LEU A 356 -11.01 10.17 2.34
N GLY A 357 -9.69 10.01 2.25
CA GLY A 357 -8.97 8.88 2.81
C GLY A 357 -9.07 8.86 4.35
N PRO A 358 -8.48 7.87 5.01
CA PRO A 358 -8.60 7.71 6.45
C PRO A 358 -7.87 8.84 7.18
N PRO A 359 -8.27 9.18 8.43
CA PRO A 359 -7.51 10.12 9.23
C PRO A 359 -6.08 9.64 9.47
N LEU A 360 -5.13 10.57 9.43
CA LEU A 360 -3.73 10.27 9.75
C LEU A 360 -3.55 10.04 11.25
N PRO A 361 -2.76 9.03 11.65
CA PRO A 361 -2.25 8.91 13.01
C PRO A 361 -1.48 10.17 13.45
N GLU A 362 -1.54 10.50 14.74
CA GLU A 362 -0.87 11.69 15.29
C GLU A 362 0.66 11.64 15.16
N ASP A 363 1.24 10.44 15.27
CA ASP A 363 2.67 10.18 15.08
C ASP A 363 3.07 10.39 13.62
N ALA A 364 2.28 9.94 12.65
CA ALA A 364 2.54 10.19 11.23
C ALA A 364 2.58 11.69 10.91
N VAL A 365 1.65 12.48 11.47
CA VAL A 365 1.66 13.94 11.30
C VAL A 365 2.85 14.58 12.04
N ALA A 366 3.16 14.13 13.26
CA ALA A 366 4.32 14.62 14.01
C ALA A 366 5.66 14.32 13.30
N ASP A 367 5.76 13.17 12.64
CA ASP A 367 6.93 12.76 11.88
C ASP A 367 7.09 13.64 10.64
N PHE A 368 6.01 13.93 9.92
CA PHE A 368 6.03 14.90 8.83
C PHE A 368 6.51 16.28 9.30
N GLU A 369 5.94 16.81 10.38
CA GLU A 369 6.33 18.12 10.92
C GLU A 369 7.81 18.14 11.34
N ARG A 370 8.32 17.05 11.92
CA ARG A 370 9.71 16.93 12.34
C ARG A 370 10.65 16.80 11.14
N ALA A 371 10.31 15.97 10.17
CA ALA A 371 11.09 15.74 8.96
C ALA A 371 11.24 17.02 8.13
N HIS A 372 10.20 17.86 8.13
CA HIS A 372 10.19 19.12 7.37
C HIS A 372 10.47 20.36 8.21
N ALA A 373 10.63 20.23 9.54
CA ALA A 373 10.75 21.34 10.48
C ALA A 373 9.61 22.38 10.34
N VAL A 374 8.40 21.92 10.06
CA VAL A 374 7.22 22.75 9.80
C VAL A 374 6.08 22.27 10.67
N PRO A 375 5.76 22.94 11.79
CA PRO A 375 4.53 22.64 12.52
C PRO A 375 3.35 23.02 11.62
N LEU A 376 2.34 22.17 11.48
CA LEU A 376 1.16 22.49 10.67
C LEU A 376 0.24 23.48 11.39
N PRO A 377 -0.54 24.30 10.66
CA PRO A 377 -1.64 25.07 11.26
C PRO A 377 -2.63 24.14 11.98
N ALA A 378 -3.12 24.57 13.15
CA ALA A 378 -3.85 23.70 14.07
C ALA A 378 -5.16 23.14 13.48
N ASP A 379 -5.85 23.92 12.65
CA ASP A 379 -7.09 23.56 12.00
C ASP A 379 -6.88 22.53 10.89
N TYR A 380 -5.84 22.71 10.07
CA TYR A 380 -5.42 21.73 9.06
C TYR A 380 -4.90 20.43 9.70
N ARG A 381 -4.10 20.53 10.76
CA ARG A 381 -3.65 19.34 11.54
C ARG A 381 -4.85 18.54 12.06
N ALA A 382 -5.84 19.22 12.63
CA ALA A 382 -7.03 18.56 13.16
C ALA A 382 -7.93 17.98 12.05
N PHE A 383 -7.99 18.61 10.88
CA PHE A 383 -8.64 18.03 9.70
C PHE A 383 -8.01 16.69 9.31
N LEU A 384 -6.68 16.66 9.16
CA LEU A 384 -5.95 15.45 8.77
C LEU A 384 -6.11 14.30 9.75
N THR A 385 -6.08 14.59 11.05
CA THR A 385 -6.12 13.58 12.13
C THR A 385 -7.52 13.15 12.54
N ARG A 386 -8.57 13.90 12.18
CA ARG A 386 -9.95 13.61 12.61
C ARG A 386 -10.95 13.39 11.49
N LEU A 387 -10.73 13.94 10.29
CA LEU A 387 -11.61 13.76 9.14
C LEU A 387 -11.00 12.85 8.08
N GLY A 388 -9.77 13.14 7.68
CA GLY A 388 -9.10 12.40 6.62
C GLY A 388 -7.99 13.19 5.95
N HIS A 389 -7.15 12.48 5.20
CA HIS A 389 -6.13 13.07 4.33
C HIS A 389 -6.21 12.42 2.94
N GLY A 390 -5.97 13.20 1.88
CA GLY A 390 -6.11 12.71 0.52
C GLY A 390 -7.46 12.02 0.29
N GLY A 391 -7.49 11.17 -0.73
CA GLY A 391 -8.60 10.31 -1.11
C GLY A 391 -8.21 8.83 -1.07
N PRO A 392 -9.13 7.93 -1.44
CA PRO A 392 -8.91 6.49 -1.41
C PRO A 392 -7.62 6.09 -2.15
N GLY A 393 -6.77 5.30 -1.50
CA GLY A 393 -5.52 4.80 -2.11
C GLY A 393 -4.47 5.87 -2.37
N GLY A 394 -4.48 6.98 -1.61
CA GLY A 394 -3.50 8.05 -1.76
C GLY A 394 -3.72 8.93 -2.99
N SER A 395 -4.92 8.92 -3.57
CA SER A 395 -5.32 9.93 -4.56
C SER A 395 -5.54 11.29 -3.88
N PRO A 396 -5.77 12.37 -4.64
CA PRO A 396 -6.41 13.55 -4.10
C PRO A 396 -7.79 13.22 -3.49
N GLY A 397 -8.11 13.88 -2.38
CA GLY A 397 -9.34 13.72 -1.62
C GLY A 397 -10.36 14.81 -1.87
N ALA A 398 -11.48 14.76 -1.16
CA ALA A 398 -12.50 15.79 -1.21
C ALA A 398 -11.91 17.18 -0.99
N GLY A 399 -12.03 18.04 -1.99
CA GLY A 399 -11.59 19.43 -1.90
C GLY A 399 -11.82 20.17 -3.20
N PRO A 400 -11.54 21.48 -3.23
CA PRO A 400 -11.62 22.28 -4.44
C PRO A 400 -10.87 21.67 -5.62
N TYR A 401 -11.43 21.86 -6.81
CA TYR A 401 -10.85 21.41 -8.08
C TYR A 401 -10.62 19.90 -8.11
N TYR A 402 -9.41 19.43 -8.40
CA TYR A 402 -9.10 18.00 -8.46
C TYR A 402 -8.94 17.35 -7.09
N GLY A 403 -9.11 18.10 -6.00
CA GLY A 403 -9.13 17.57 -4.64
C GLY A 403 -7.93 17.95 -3.78
N LEU A 404 -8.00 17.61 -2.49
CA LEU A 404 -6.92 17.83 -1.54
C LEU A 404 -5.81 16.79 -1.70
N GLU A 405 -4.57 17.24 -1.90
CA GLU A 405 -3.41 16.38 -1.98
C GLU A 405 -3.16 15.62 -0.66
N PRO A 406 -2.73 14.35 -0.71
CA PRO A 406 -2.21 13.65 0.45
C PRO A 406 -1.02 14.38 1.08
N LEU A 407 -0.79 14.14 2.37
CA LEU A 407 0.38 14.66 3.09
C LEU A 407 1.62 13.79 2.82
N ASP A 408 2.06 13.68 1.57
CA ASP A 408 3.24 12.90 1.14
C ASP A 408 4.21 13.70 0.23
N GLY A 409 3.96 15.01 0.09
CA GLY A 409 4.70 15.91 -0.80
C GLY A 409 6.07 16.38 -0.26
N PRO A 410 6.89 17.02 -1.11
CA PRO A 410 8.20 17.54 -0.72
C PRO A 410 8.09 18.62 0.36
N ALA A 411 9.21 18.88 1.05
CA ALA A 411 9.28 19.85 2.13
C ALA A 411 8.69 21.22 1.72
N PRO A 412 7.68 21.74 2.45
CA PRO A 412 7.07 23.02 2.11
C PRO A 412 8.08 24.15 2.30
N SER A 413 8.46 24.83 1.23
CA SER A 413 9.28 26.06 1.27
C SER A 413 8.41 27.26 1.65
N GLY A 414 7.85 27.23 2.87
CA GLY A 414 6.94 28.26 3.42
C GLY A 414 5.47 28.13 3.00
N THR A 415 5.16 27.31 1.99
CA THR A 415 3.79 26.93 1.63
C THR A 415 3.68 25.44 1.35
N LEU A 416 2.57 24.83 1.74
CA LEU A 416 2.18 23.46 1.41
C LEU A 416 1.12 23.48 0.31
N THR A 417 1.30 22.73 -0.77
CA THR A 417 0.27 22.60 -1.81
C THR A 417 -0.93 21.84 -1.25
N LEU A 418 -2.13 22.42 -1.38
CA LEU A 418 -3.38 21.79 -0.97
C LEU A 418 -4.08 21.12 -2.14
N SER A 419 -4.19 21.79 -3.29
CA SER A 419 -4.88 21.21 -4.46
C SER A 419 -4.34 21.78 -5.77
N HIS A 420 -4.46 20.99 -6.83
CA HIS A 420 -4.22 21.41 -8.20
C HIS A 420 -5.53 21.83 -8.89
N GLN A 421 -5.51 22.96 -9.59
CA GLN A 421 -6.64 23.39 -10.43
C GLN A 421 -6.48 23.00 -11.92
N GLY A 422 -5.30 22.46 -12.28
CA GLY A 422 -4.84 22.28 -13.66
C GLY A 422 -3.96 23.45 -14.13
N CYS A 423 -3.31 23.31 -15.29
CA CYS A 423 -2.54 24.38 -15.97
C CYS A 423 -1.49 25.14 -15.12
N GLY A 424 -0.98 24.54 -14.04
CA GLY A 424 -0.01 25.19 -13.15
C GLY A 424 -0.63 26.14 -12.12
N HIS A 425 -1.93 25.99 -11.84
CA HIS A 425 -2.63 26.72 -10.79
C HIS A 425 -2.77 25.88 -9.52
N TYR A 426 -2.57 26.51 -8.36
CA TYR A 426 -2.44 25.82 -7.08
C TYR A 426 -3.14 26.60 -5.96
N ALA A 427 -3.95 25.91 -5.16
CA ALA A 427 -4.25 26.35 -3.81
C ALA A 427 -3.12 25.88 -2.87
N ARG A 428 -2.62 26.77 -2.02
CA ARG A 428 -1.53 26.47 -1.09
C ARG A 428 -1.83 27.00 0.31
N LEU A 429 -1.47 26.24 1.34
CA LEU A 429 -1.51 26.63 2.72
C LEU A 429 -0.19 27.28 3.12
N ALA A 430 -0.22 28.51 3.61
CA ALA A 430 0.96 29.14 4.18
C ALA A 430 1.38 28.42 5.48
N THR A 431 2.59 27.89 5.50
CA THR A 431 3.13 27.16 6.66
C THR A 431 4.16 27.98 7.44
N SER A 432 4.59 29.12 6.94
CA SER A 432 5.44 30.06 7.66
C SER A 432 5.15 31.51 7.26
N GLY A 433 5.79 32.46 7.94
CA GLY A 433 5.61 33.89 7.67
C GLY A 433 4.31 34.49 8.22
N PRO A 434 3.99 35.73 7.85
CA PRO A 434 2.87 36.49 8.41
C PRO A 434 1.50 35.94 8.05
N ASP A 435 1.39 35.22 6.93
CA ASP A 435 0.14 34.62 6.45
C ASP A 435 -0.04 33.17 6.92
N ARG A 436 0.81 32.67 7.83
CA ARG A 436 0.74 31.28 8.32
C ARG A 436 -0.69 30.89 8.73
N GLY A 437 -1.15 29.75 8.21
CA GLY A 437 -2.50 29.23 8.42
C GLY A 437 -3.54 29.74 7.42
N ARG A 438 -3.20 30.68 6.54
CA ARG A 438 -4.06 31.15 5.45
C ARG A 438 -3.83 30.37 4.16
N VAL A 439 -4.86 30.31 3.34
CA VAL A 439 -4.79 29.74 1.99
C VAL A 439 -4.48 30.84 0.98
N THR A 440 -3.67 30.51 -0.02
CA THR A 440 -3.39 31.33 -1.18
C THR A 440 -3.79 30.57 -2.44
N GLU A 441 -4.39 31.25 -3.40
CA GLU A 441 -4.69 30.73 -4.74
C GLU A 441 -3.80 31.50 -5.73
N ASP A 442 -2.90 30.78 -6.40
CA ASP A 442 -1.94 31.34 -7.35
C ASP A 442 -1.09 32.50 -6.79
N GLY A 443 -0.73 32.38 -5.52
CA GLY A 443 0.07 33.37 -4.79
C GLY A 443 -0.73 34.56 -4.25
N THR A 444 -2.04 34.61 -4.49
CA THR A 444 -2.94 35.62 -3.90
C THR A 444 -3.60 35.04 -2.66
N ARG A 445 -3.49 35.74 -1.53
CA ARG A 445 -4.14 35.34 -0.27
C ARG A 445 -5.66 35.45 -0.39
N THR A 446 -6.38 34.41 0.03
CA THR A 446 -7.85 34.46 0.09
C THR A 446 -8.32 35.27 1.30
N ASP A 447 -9.60 35.67 1.30
CA ASP A 447 -10.20 36.39 2.43
C ASP A 447 -10.55 35.46 3.61
N ASP A 448 -10.33 34.15 3.45
CA ASP A 448 -10.66 33.15 4.46
C ASP A 448 -9.77 33.26 5.70
N ALA A 449 -10.37 33.06 6.87
CA ALA A 449 -9.68 33.21 8.14
C ALA A 449 -8.71 32.06 8.45
N ASP A 450 -8.82 30.91 7.81
CA ASP A 450 -7.94 29.75 7.96
C ASP A 450 -8.28 28.69 6.90
N PHE A 451 -7.63 27.52 6.96
CA PHE A 451 -7.90 26.42 6.04
C PHE A 451 -9.35 25.93 6.13
N LEU A 452 -9.87 25.76 7.35
CA LEU A 452 -11.25 25.28 7.52
C LEU A 452 -12.29 26.27 6.97
N ALA A 453 -12.06 27.58 7.07
CA ALA A 453 -12.95 28.59 6.51
C ALA A 453 -12.99 28.51 4.97
N TRP A 454 -11.80 28.39 4.36
CA TRP A 454 -11.65 28.17 2.92
C TRP A 454 -12.35 26.88 2.46
N TYR A 455 -12.15 25.78 3.20
CA TYR A 455 -12.76 24.49 2.89
C TYR A 455 -14.30 24.49 3.08
N GLU A 456 -14.79 25.16 4.11
CA GLU A 456 -16.23 25.31 4.35
C GLU A 456 -16.91 26.14 3.26
N ARG A 457 -16.25 27.19 2.75
CA ARG A 457 -16.73 28.00 1.64
C ARG A 457 -16.91 27.16 0.38
N TRP A 458 -15.98 26.25 0.11
CA TRP A 458 -16.08 25.30 -1.01
C TRP A 458 -17.27 24.35 -0.89
N LEU A 459 -17.45 23.77 0.30
CA LEU A 459 -18.59 22.88 0.56
C LEU A 459 -19.93 23.63 0.47
N ASP A 460 -19.99 24.87 0.96
CA ASP A 460 -21.20 25.69 0.86
C ASP A 460 -21.56 26.01 -0.59
N ALA A 461 -20.59 26.43 -1.40
CA ALA A 461 -20.79 26.65 -2.84
C ALA A 461 -21.22 25.36 -3.56
N THR A 462 -20.60 24.22 -3.23
CA THR A 462 -21.00 22.91 -3.76
C THR A 462 -22.45 22.58 -3.43
N LEU A 463 -22.85 22.69 -2.15
CA LEU A 463 -24.20 22.37 -1.69
C LEU A 463 -25.25 23.39 -2.18
N ALA A 464 -24.83 24.59 -2.56
CA ALA A 464 -25.66 25.59 -3.24
C ALA A 464 -25.83 25.30 -4.75
N GLY A 465 -25.10 24.32 -5.29
CA GLY A 465 -25.15 23.91 -6.69
C GLY A 465 -24.28 24.76 -7.62
N GLU A 466 -23.26 25.44 -7.07
CA GLU A 466 -22.30 26.19 -7.87
C GLU A 466 -21.37 25.24 -8.65
N LYS A 467 -21.00 25.67 -9.86
CA LYS A 467 -20.17 24.86 -10.78
C LYS A 467 -18.68 25.11 -10.66
N THR A 468 -18.29 26.22 -10.04
CA THR A 468 -16.91 26.70 -9.92
C THR A 468 -16.70 27.22 -8.51
N PHE A 469 -15.47 27.13 -8.02
CA PHE A 469 -15.06 27.61 -6.70
C PHE A 469 -14.14 28.81 -6.80
#